data_AF-V4MD36-F1
#
_entry.id   AF-V4MD36-F1
#
_cell.length_a   1.000
_cell.length_b   1.000
_cell.length_c   1.000
_cell.angle_alpha   90.00
_cell.angle_beta   90.00
_cell.angle_gamma   90.00
#
_symmetry.space_group_name_H-M   'P 1'
#
loop_
_entity.id
_entity.type
_entity.pdbx_description
1 polymer ?
#
loop_
_entity_poly.entity_id
_entity_poly.type
_entity_poly.pdbx_seq_one_letter_code
_entity_poly.pdbx_strand_id
1 'polypeptide(L)'
;MWRREVEWLLCVSDSIVELIPSIQQFPGGGTYEIMETRPRSDLYANLPALRKLDAMLIDMLDAFSDTEFWYTDRGIVLGECAYNSPASVRQEDKWWLPCPKVPPNGLSQETRKKLQQCRDFANQILKAALAINSGVLAEMEIPDPYLEALPKSGKECLGEIIYHYLTADKFSPECLLDCLDLSTEHQTLEIANRVEAAVHVWRQKNGRRRKQHKKKQAKLKLSSWSGKVKGLVNDTTDRNDFLVQRAETLLQSLRIRFPGLPQTTLDMNKIQYNKDVGQAILESYSRVMESMAFNITARIDDVLYVDDAMRRSVSATESLSLFSGLKPFSGQGSPYGSPFATPSLSLASRSPRRAPPLYTVKREKGILGGEPEKAWSYAGNLSSRRVTGVTPERD
;
A
#
# COMPACT_ATOMS: atom_id res chain seq x y z
N MET A 1 -24.65 4.35 12.96
CA MET A 1 -24.52 2.98 12.43
C MET A 1 -23.10 2.47 12.64
N TRP A 2 -22.10 3.08 11.98
CA TRP A 2 -20.66 2.76 12.13
C TRP A 2 -20.20 2.44 13.56
N ARG A 3 -20.30 3.41 14.49
CA ARG A 3 -19.86 3.24 15.89
C ARG A 3 -20.42 1.98 16.57
N ARG A 4 -21.71 1.68 16.36
CA ARG A 4 -22.39 0.51 16.93
C ARG A 4 -21.88 -0.80 16.32
N GLU A 5 -21.72 -0.85 15.00
CA GLU A 5 -21.27 -2.08 14.31
C GLU A 5 -19.81 -2.38 14.60
N VAL A 6 -18.96 -1.35 14.63
CA VAL A 6 -17.57 -1.49 15.06
C VAL A 6 -17.48 -1.97 16.50
N GLU A 7 -18.27 -1.41 17.42
CA GLU A 7 -18.32 -1.87 18.80
C GLU A 7 -18.67 -3.37 18.91
N TRP A 8 -19.62 -3.86 18.11
CA TRP A 8 -19.96 -5.28 18.05
C TRP A 8 -18.84 -6.15 17.47
N LEU A 9 -18.14 -5.69 16.44
CA LEU A 9 -17.00 -6.42 15.88
C LEU A 9 -15.81 -6.45 16.85
N LEU A 10 -15.64 -5.39 17.64
CA LEU A 10 -14.54 -5.26 18.60
C LEU A 10 -14.82 -5.94 19.94
N CYS A 11 -16.07 -6.22 20.33
CA CYS A 11 -16.38 -6.72 21.68
C CYS A 11 -15.66 -8.02 22.05
N VAL A 12 -15.31 -8.86 21.07
CA VAL A 12 -14.56 -10.09 21.30
C VAL A 12 -13.14 -9.82 21.83
N SER A 13 -12.56 -8.64 21.54
CA SER A 13 -11.22 -8.27 22.04
C SER A 13 -11.16 -8.17 23.55
N ASP A 14 -12.27 -7.82 24.20
CA ASP A 14 -12.35 -7.66 25.65
C ASP A 14 -12.22 -9.03 26.38
N SER A 15 -12.44 -10.12 25.64
CA SER A 15 -12.28 -11.50 26.14
C SER A 15 -10.91 -12.11 25.81
N ILE A 16 -10.04 -11.40 25.07
CA ILE A 16 -8.70 -11.89 24.70
C ILE A 16 -7.70 -11.43 25.77
N VAL A 17 -7.35 -12.35 26.67
CA VAL A 17 -6.53 -12.07 27.85
C VAL A 17 -5.30 -12.96 27.94
N GLU A 18 -4.25 -12.43 28.56
CA GLU A 18 -3.09 -13.15 29.06
C GLU A 18 -3.31 -13.47 30.56
N LEU A 19 -2.91 -14.67 30.96
CA LEU A 19 -2.89 -15.07 32.38
C LEU A 19 -1.51 -14.78 32.95
N ILE A 20 -1.43 -13.85 33.91
CA ILE A 20 -0.18 -13.38 34.49
C ILE A 20 -0.15 -13.77 35.98
N PRO A 21 0.94 -14.38 36.48
CA PRO A 21 1.08 -14.67 37.90
C PRO A 21 1.15 -13.38 38.71
N SER A 22 0.36 -13.31 39.78
CA SER A 22 0.21 -12.14 40.64
C SER A 22 0.07 -12.57 42.11
N ILE A 23 0.25 -11.64 43.04
CA ILE A 23 0.14 -11.92 44.48
C ILE A 23 -0.98 -11.05 45.06
N GLN A 24 -1.98 -11.69 45.66
CA GLN A 24 -3.11 -10.99 46.26
C GLN A 24 -3.03 -11.05 47.78
N GLN A 25 -3.22 -9.89 48.44
CA GLN A 25 -3.30 -9.78 49.89
C GLN A 25 -4.72 -10.06 50.37
N PHE A 26 -4.86 -10.96 51.34
CA PHE A 26 -6.13 -11.28 51.98
C PHE A 26 -6.35 -10.36 53.20
N PRO A 27 -7.60 -9.95 53.52
CA PRO A 27 -7.90 -9.08 54.66
C PRO A 27 -7.44 -9.59 56.04
N GLY A 28 -7.01 -10.84 56.14
CA GLY A 28 -6.49 -11.49 57.35
C GLY A 28 -4.96 -11.56 57.47
N GLY A 29 -4.20 -10.87 56.62
CA GLY A 29 -2.73 -10.74 56.76
C GLY A 29 -1.89 -11.82 56.07
N GLY A 30 -2.44 -12.53 55.08
CA GLY A 30 -1.72 -13.50 54.25
C GLY A 30 -1.70 -13.10 52.77
N THR A 31 -0.70 -13.57 52.03
CA THR A 31 -0.57 -13.41 50.57
C THR A 31 -0.76 -14.75 49.87
N TYR A 32 -1.55 -14.77 48.79
CA TYR A 32 -1.70 -15.94 47.92
C TYR A 32 -1.21 -15.62 46.52
N GLU A 33 -0.51 -16.57 45.91
CA GLU A 33 -0.20 -16.55 44.48
C GLU A 33 -1.47 -16.88 43.69
N ILE A 34 -1.85 -15.98 42.80
CA ILE A 34 -3.03 -16.09 41.95
C ILE A 34 -2.65 -15.88 40.49
N MET A 35 -3.51 -16.31 39.57
CA MET A 35 -3.41 -15.94 38.16
C MET A 35 -4.39 -14.81 37.88
N GLU A 36 -3.87 -13.65 37.49
CA GLU A 36 -4.65 -12.49 37.11
C GLU A 36 -4.87 -12.49 35.60
N THR A 37 -6.06 -12.06 35.16
CA THR A 37 -6.37 -11.87 33.74
C THR A 37 -6.04 -10.44 33.35
N ARG A 38 -5.26 -10.25 32.28
CA ARG A 38 -4.97 -8.94 31.70
C ARG A 38 -5.26 -8.96 30.20
N PRO A 39 -5.82 -7.88 29.60
CA PRO A 39 -5.92 -7.79 28.15
C PRO A 39 -4.56 -8.06 27.49
N ARG A 40 -4.56 -8.80 26.39
CA ARG A 40 -3.33 -9.13 25.67
C ARG A 40 -2.55 -7.88 25.28
N SER A 41 -1.23 -7.94 25.41
CA SER A 41 -0.35 -6.78 25.32
C SER A 41 -0.44 -5.98 24.02
N ASP A 42 -0.54 -6.67 22.88
CA ASP A 42 -0.75 -6.09 21.55
C ASP A 42 -2.09 -5.33 21.45
N LEU A 43 -3.17 -5.92 21.97
CA LEU A 43 -4.52 -5.33 21.99
C LEU A 43 -4.58 -4.13 22.94
N TYR A 44 -4.00 -4.26 24.13
CA TYR A 44 -3.98 -3.21 25.14
C TYR A 44 -3.30 -1.93 24.61
N ALA A 45 -2.20 -2.09 23.85
CA ALA A 45 -1.48 -0.95 23.27
C ALA A 45 -2.18 -0.38 22.02
N ASN A 46 -2.55 -1.25 21.06
CA ASN A 46 -2.94 -0.80 19.73
C ASN A 46 -4.44 -0.47 19.60
N LEU A 47 -5.32 -1.18 20.31
CA LEU A 47 -6.76 -1.00 20.12
C LEU A 47 -7.27 0.38 20.58
N PRO A 48 -6.85 0.94 21.73
CA PRO A 48 -7.21 2.30 22.11
C PRO A 48 -6.66 3.35 21.12
N ALA A 49 -5.47 3.12 20.57
CA ALA A 49 -4.88 3.99 19.56
C ALA A 49 -5.74 4.00 18.29
N LEU A 50 -6.16 2.83 17.80
CA LEU A 50 -7.04 2.72 16.63
C LEU A 50 -8.41 3.38 16.85
N ARG A 51 -9.04 3.18 18.01
CA ARG A 51 -10.29 3.87 18.37
C ARG A 51 -10.13 5.40 18.36
N LYS A 52 -8.98 5.90 18.79
CA LYS A 52 -8.67 7.34 18.74
C LYS A 52 -8.51 7.83 17.30
N LEU A 53 -7.84 7.07 16.44
CA LEU A 53 -7.72 7.41 15.01
C LEU A 53 -9.09 7.43 14.32
N ASP A 54 -9.95 6.45 14.60
CA ASP A 54 -11.34 6.39 14.10
C ASP A 54 -12.13 7.63 14.50
N ALA A 55 -12.14 7.97 15.80
CA ALA A 55 -12.80 9.17 16.28
C ALA A 55 -12.28 10.44 15.59
N MET A 56 -10.95 10.58 15.45
CA MET A 56 -10.34 11.74 14.76
C MET A 56 -10.76 11.84 13.28
N LEU A 57 -10.92 10.71 12.59
CA LEU A 57 -11.38 10.70 11.19
C LEU A 57 -12.87 11.04 11.08
N ILE A 58 -13.71 10.52 11.97
CA ILE A 58 -15.13 10.87 12.03
C ILE A 58 -15.30 12.36 12.34
N ASP A 59 -14.60 12.87 13.35
CA ASP A 59 -14.68 14.28 13.73
C ASP A 59 -14.22 15.21 12.60
N MET A 60 -13.22 14.79 11.81
CA MET A 60 -12.80 15.52 10.60
C MET A 60 -13.91 15.54 9.55
N LEU A 61 -14.60 14.42 9.32
CA LEU A 61 -15.72 14.37 8.39
C LEU A 61 -16.91 15.22 8.85
N ASP A 62 -17.23 15.16 10.14
CA ASP A 62 -18.30 15.94 10.75
C ASP A 62 -18.01 17.46 10.70
N ALA A 63 -16.73 17.86 10.71
CA ALA A 63 -16.32 19.25 10.55
C ALA A 63 -16.57 19.82 9.14
N PHE A 64 -16.82 18.98 8.12
CA PHE A 64 -17.19 19.42 6.78
C PHE A 64 -18.69 19.72 6.64
N SER A 65 -19.20 20.57 7.54
CA SER A 65 -20.50 21.23 7.41
C SER A 65 -20.32 22.61 6.74
N ASP A 66 -21.28 23.03 5.91
CA ASP A 66 -21.31 24.36 5.28
C ASP A 66 -20.07 24.70 4.43
N THR A 67 -19.81 23.89 3.40
CA THR A 67 -18.64 24.01 2.54
C THR A 67 -18.84 25.01 1.39
N GLU A 68 -17.80 25.77 1.04
CA GLU A 68 -17.79 26.63 -0.16
C GLU A 68 -17.72 25.86 -1.48
N PHE A 69 -17.32 24.59 -1.43
CA PHE A 69 -17.29 23.67 -2.56
C PHE A 69 -18.50 22.73 -2.53
N TRP A 70 -18.88 22.22 -3.68
CA TRP A 70 -19.97 21.26 -3.83
C TRP A 70 -19.62 20.17 -4.84
N TYR A 71 -20.39 19.09 -4.84
CA TYR A 71 -20.21 17.98 -5.76
C TYR A 71 -21.33 17.96 -6.79
N THR A 72 -20.99 17.59 -8.02
CA THR A 72 -21.93 17.43 -9.14
C THR A 72 -21.80 16.04 -9.72
N ASP A 73 -22.94 15.38 -9.96
CA ASP A 73 -22.94 14.05 -10.56
C ASP A 73 -22.43 14.10 -11.99
N ARG A 74 -21.63 13.09 -12.37
CA ARG A 74 -21.12 12.90 -13.73
C ARG A 74 -22.16 12.28 -14.66
N GLY A 75 -23.40 12.76 -14.58
CA GLY A 75 -24.52 12.19 -15.30
C GLY A 75 -24.22 11.98 -16.78
N ILE A 76 -24.86 10.94 -17.35
CA ILE A 76 -24.96 10.58 -18.78
C ILE A 76 -25.72 11.69 -19.53
N VAL A 77 -25.28 12.93 -19.40
CA VAL A 77 -25.85 14.09 -20.06
C VAL A 77 -24.90 14.43 -21.19
N LEU A 78 -25.24 13.93 -22.38
CA LEU A 78 -24.91 14.53 -23.66
C LEU A 78 -25.41 15.98 -23.62
N GLY A 79 -24.64 16.89 -23.04
CA GLY A 79 -25.08 18.27 -22.86
C GLY A 79 -24.12 19.07 -22.00
N GLU A 80 -23.19 19.74 -22.68
CA GLU A 80 -22.52 21.00 -22.28
C GLU A 80 -21.62 21.04 -21.03
N CYS A 81 -21.71 20.10 -20.09
CA CYS A 81 -20.95 20.19 -18.82
C CYS A 81 -19.59 19.47 -18.79
N ALA A 82 -19.28 18.63 -19.78
CA ALA A 82 -18.04 17.84 -19.79
C ALA A 82 -16.79 18.62 -20.26
N TYR A 83 -16.95 19.78 -20.92
CA TYR A 83 -15.86 20.41 -21.68
C TYR A 83 -15.16 21.55 -20.93
N ASN A 84 -15.80 22.12 -19.90
CA ASN A 84 -15.38 23.40 -19.32
C ASN A 84 -14.96 23.32 -17.85
N SER A 85 -14.78 22.13 -17.28
CA SER A 85 -14.28 21.98 -15.92
C SER A 85 -13.00 21.18 -15.89
N PRO A 86 -11.92 21.71 -15.31
CA PRO A 86 -10.66 20.99 -15.20
C PRO A 86 -10.88 19.79 -14.28
N ALA A 87 -11.04 18.62 -14.86
CA ALA A 87 -10.99 17.37 -14.13
C ALA A 87 -9.54 17.12 -13.71
N SER A 88 -9.34 16.68 -12.46
CA SER A 88 -8.04 16.13 -12.04
C SER A 88 -7.73 14.88 -12.88
N VAL A 89 -6.45 14.64 -13.19
CA VAL A 89 -6.00 13.39 -13.86
C VAL A 89 -6.47 12.16 -13.07
N ARG A 90 -6.50 12.23 -11.73
CA ARG A 90 -7.01 11.16 -10.86
C ARG A 90 -8.52 10.95 -10.95
N GLN A 91 -9.23 11.95 -11.45
CA GLN A 91 -10.67 11.94 -11.62
C GLN A 91 -11.07 11.30 -12.96
N GLU A 92 -10.23 11.33 -13.99
CA GLU A 92 -10.51 10.66 -15.28
C GLU A 92 -10.62 9.13 -15.09
N ASP A 93 -9.75 8.54 -14.26
CA ASP A 93 -9.72 7.10 -14.00
C ASP A 93 -10.89 6.58 -13.15
N LYS A 94 -11.53 7.46 -12.36
CA LYS A 94 -12.58 7.09 -11.38
C LYS A 94 -13.94 7.68 -11.76
N TRP A 95 -14.45 7.23 -12.91
CA TRP A 95 -15.67 7.75 -13.54
C TRP A 95 -16.93 7.68 -12.67
N TRP A 96 -16.96 6.82 -11.65
CA TRP A 96 -18.09 6.65 -10.73
C TRP A 96 -18.15 7.70 -9.61
N LEU A 97 -17.17 8.60 -9.51
CA LEU A 97 -17.13 9.64 -8.47
C LEU A 97 -17.74 10.95 -8.97
N PRO A 98 -18.46 11.70 -8.12
CA PRO A 98 -18.93 13.03 -8.48
C PRO A 98 -17.77 14.01 -8.64
N CYS A 99 -17.93 15.01 -9.52
CA CYS A 99 -16.94 16.05 -9.75
C CYS A 99 -17.07 17.15 -8.68
N PRO A 100 -15.98 17.50 -7.97
CA PRO A 100 -15.97 18.68 -7.11
C PRO A 100 -16.00 19.96 -7.96
N LYS A 101 -16.70 20.96 -7.44
CA LYS A 101 -16.81 22.32 -7.96
C LYS A 101 -16.48 23.31 -6.87
N VAL A 102 -15.94 24.44 -7.28
CA VAL A 102 -15.58 25.57 -6.40
C VAL A 102 -16.14 26.86 -7.01
N PRO A 103 -16.24 27.96 -6.23
CA PRO A 103 -16.66 29.25 -6.77
C PRO A 103 -15.75 29.72 -7.92
N PRO A 104 -16.25 30.57 -8.84
CA PRO A 104 -15.47 31.01 -10.00
C PRO A 104 -14.18 31.76 -9.65
N ASN A 105 -14.15 32.40 -8.47
CA ASN A 105 -12.96 33.10 -7.95
C ASN A 105 -12.05 32.19 -7.10
N GLY A 106 -12.33 30.89 -7.05
CA GLY A 106 -11.72 29.93 -6.13
C GLY A 106 -12.29 30.02 -4.71
N LEU A 107 -11.75 29.18 -3.84
CA LEU A 107 -12.05 29.11 -2.42
C LEU A 107 -11.47 30.32 -1.66
N SER A 108 -12.10 30.66 -0.54
CA SER A 108 -11.53 31.61 0.41
C SER A 108 -10.21 31.10 0.98
N GLN A 109 -9.34 32.04 1.36
CA GLN A 109 -8.04 31.68 1.98
C GLN A 109 -8.21 30.91 3.29
N GLU A 110 -9.29 31.19 4.03
CA GLU A 110 -9.59 30.49 5.27
C GLU A 110 -9.99 29.03 5.00
N THR A 111 -10.92 28.80 4.08
CA THR A 111 -11.36 27.44 3.69
C THR A 111 -10.23 26.64 3.08
N ARG A 112 -9.40 27.25 2.23
CA ARG A 112 -8.21 26.61 1.67
C ARG A 112 -7.20 26.21 2.75
N LYS A 113 -6.94 27.09 3.72
CA LYS A 113 -6.04 26.79 4.85
C LYS A 113 -6.60 25.65 5.73
N LYS A 114 -7.90 25.66 6.01
CA LYS A 114 -8.60 24.59 6.74
C LYS A 114 -8.48 23.25 6.01
N LEU A 115 -8.71 23.22 4.69
CA LEU A 115 -8.55 22.02 3.87
C LEU A 115 -7.12 21.48 3.91
N GLN A 116 -6.11 22.35 3.79
CA GLN A 116 -4.72 21.93 3.85
C GLN A 116 -4.35 21.36 5.24
N GLN A 117 -4.84 21.97 6.32
CA GLN A 117 -4.66 21.43 7.67
C GLN A 117 -5.33 20.06 7.85
N CYS A 118 -6.56 19.89 7.35
CA CYS A 118 -7.27 18.61 7.39
C CYS A 118 -6.53 17.54 6.59
N ARG A 119 -6.01 17.90 5.41
CA ARG A 119 -5.17 17.02 4.57
C ARG A 119 -3.91 16.56 5.30
N ASP A 120 -3.21 17.48 5.95
CA ASP A 120 -1.98 17.16 6.68
C ASP A 120 -2.28 16.26 7.89
N PHE A 121 -3.39 16.52 8.58
CA PHE A 121 -3.85 15.70 9.70
C PHE A 121 -4.29 14.29 9.25
N ALA A 122 -5.03 14.17 8.15
CA ALA A 122 -5.41 12.88 7.56
C ALA A 122 -4.17 12.06 7.16
N ASN A 123 -3.14 12.72 6.60
CA ASN A 123 -1.87 12.07 6.28
C ASN A 123 -1.12 11.57 7.54
N GLN A 124 -1.22 12.26 8.67
CA GLN A 124 -0.64 11.78 9.93
C GLN A 124 -1.39 10.55 10.46
N ILE A 125 -2.73 10.56 10.38
CA ILE A 125 -3.56 9.41 10.74
C ILE A 125 -3.24 8.21 9.85
N LEU A 126 -3.12 8.43 8.53
CA LEU A 126 -2.71 7.41 7.56
C LEU A 126 -1.38 6.76 7.95
N LYS A 127 -0.36 7.56 8.27
CA LYS A 127 0.95 7.05 8.70
C LYS A 127 0.87 6.24 10.00
N ALA A 128 0.07 6.69 10.97
CA ALA A 128 -0.13 5.98 12.23
C ALA A 128 -0.83 4.64 12.02
N ALA A 129 -1.88 4.62 11.19
CA ALA A 129 -2.61 3.40 10.84
C ALA A 129 -1.71 2.39 10.11
N LEU A 130 -0.91 2.84 9.14
CA LEU A 130 0.08 2.02 8.44
C LEU A 130 1.14 1.44 9.39
N ALA A 131 1.61 2.23 10.36
CA ALA A 131 2.59 1.75 11.35
C ALA A 131 2.01 0.64 12.24
N ILE A 132 0.75 0.77 12.68
CA ILE A 132 0.08 -0.29 13.45
C ILE A 132 -0.14 -1.52 12.57
N ASN A 133 -0.65 -1.35 11.34
CA ASN A 133 -0.91 -2.47 10.42
C ASN A 133 0.36 -3.26 10.11
N SER A 134 1.44 -2.57 9.76
CA SER A 134 2.73 -3.20 9.49
C SER A 134 3.34 -3.89 10.72
N GLY A 135 3.15 -3.33 11.93
CA GLY A 135 3.54 -3.97 13.18
C GLY A 135 2.81 -5.30 13.40
N VAL A 136 1.49 -5.31 13.23
CA VAL A 136 0.66 -6.52 13.38
C VAL A 136 1.04 -7.57 12.34
N LEU A 137 1.19 -7.19 11.07
CA LEU A 137 1.62 -8.11 10.01
C LEU A 137 3.01 -8.69 10.29
N ALA A 138 3.92 -7.94 10.89
CA ALA A 138 5.26 -8.44 11.25
C ALA A 138 5.20 -9.52 12.34
N GLU A 139 4.24 -9.43 13.27
CA GLU A 139 4.02 -10.39 14.36
C GLU A 139 3.17 -11.61 13.97
N MET A 140 2.38 -11.52 12.88
CA MET A 140 1.61 -12.65 12.38
C MET A 140 2.51 -13.82 11.98
N GLU A 141 2.08 -15.03 12.35
CA GLU A 141 2.77 -16.27 12.01
C GLU A 141 2.83 -16.47 10.49
N ILE A 142 3.98 -16.94 10.00
CA ILE A 142 4.15 -17.24 8.59
C ILE A 142 3.52 -18.60 8.30
N PRO A 143 2.53 -18.69 7.39
CA PRO A 143 1.83 -19.95 7.14
C PRO A 143 2.73 -21.02 6.54
N ASP A 144 2.57 -22.27 6.97
CA ASP A 144 3.27 -23.43 6.38
C ASP A 144 3.07 -23.54 4.85
N PRO A 145 1.84 -23.34 4.29
CA PRO A 145 1.65 -23.38 2.84
C PRO A 145 2.53 -22.40 2.06
N TYR A 146 2.76 -21.20 2.62
CA TYR A 146 3.66 -20.23 2.01
C TYR A 146 5.10 -20.76 2.02
N LEU A 147 5.58 -21.28 3.15
CA LEU A 147 6.94 -21.82 3.27
C LEU A 147 7.19 -23.04 2.38
N GLU A 148 6.17 -23.84 2.12
CA GLU A 148 6.24 -25.01 1.23
C GLU A 148 6.25 -24.61 -0.25
N ALA A 149 5.60 -23.51 -0.61
CA ALA A 149 5.59 -22.97 -1.97
C ALA A 149 6.89 -22.23 -2.35
N LEU A 150 7.75 -21.91 -1.38
CA LEU A 150 8.99 -21.17 -1.64
C LEU A 150 9.98 -21.97 -2.51
N PRO A 151 10.74 -21.30 -3.40
CA PRO A 151 11.86 -21.90 -4.11
C PRO A 151 12.91 -22.49 -3.18
N LYS A 152 13.71 -23.44 -3.70
CA LYS A 152 14.71 -24.17 -2.87
C LYS A 152 15.93 -23.32 -2.52
N SER A 153 16.15 -22.23 -3.25
CA SER A 153 17.31 -21.35 -3.05
C SER A 153 16.94 -19.87 -3.17
N GLY A 154 17.56 -19.02 -2.33
CA GLY A 154 17.34 -17.56 -2.42
C GLY A 154 17.76 -16.97 -3.77
N LYS A 155 18.72 -17.61 -4.47
CA LYS A 155 19.10 -17.23 -5.84
C LYS A 155 17.95 -17.42 -6.84
N GLU A 156 17.18 -18.49 -6.70
CA GLU A 156 16.02 -18.77 -7.54
C GLU A 156 14.88 -17.78 -7.29
N CYS A 157 14.68 -17.34 -6.03
CA CYS A 157 13.75 -16.26 -5.72
C CYS A 157 14.17 -14.93 -6.38
N LEU A 158 15.44 -14.55 -6.21
CA LEU A 158 15.96 -13.24 -6.59
C LEU A 158 16.31 -13.10 -8.06
N GLY A 159 16.56 -14.21 -8.76
CA GLY A 159 17.18 -14.18 -10.09
C GLY A 159 18.66 -13.76 -10.05
N GLU A 160 19.34 -13.88 -11.19
CA GLU A 160 20.79 -13.69 -11.29
C GLU A 160 21.23 -12.27 -10.91
N ILE A 161 20.53 -11.25 -11.42
CA ILE A 161 20.91 -9.85 -11.26
C ILE A 161 20.88 -9.45 -9.78
N ILE A 162 19.72 -9.56 -9.13
CA ILE A 162 19.57 -9.13 -7.74
C ILE A 162 20.48 -9.96 -6.81
N TYR A 163 20.61 -11.26 -7.07
CA TYR A 163 21.51 -12.12 -6.29
C TYR A 163 22.97 -11.67 -6.42
N HIS A 164 23.44 -11.36 -7.63
CA HIS A 164 24.82 -10.89 -7.87
C HIS A 164 25.13 -9.63 -7.05
N TYR A 165 24.26 -8.62 -7.10
CA TYR A 165 24.41 -7.39 -6.32
C TYR A 165 24.36 -7.62 -4.81
N LEU A 166 23.46 -8.49 -4.32
CA LEU A 166 23.39 -8.83 -2.90
C LEU A 166 24.64 -9.58 -2.40
N THR A 167 25.34 -10.29 -3.28
CA THR A 167 26.58 -11.01 -2.95
C THR A 167 27.87 -10.23 -3.20
N ALA A 168 27.79 -9.03 -3.78
CA ALA A 168 28.97 -8.22 -4.10
C ALA A 168 29.71 -7.76 -2.84
N ASP A 169 31.02 -7.50 -2.94
CA ASP A 169 31.83 -7.06 -1.78
C ASP A 169 31.29 -5.75 -1.19
N LYS A 170 30.91 -4.81 -2.07
CA LYS A 170 30.25 -3.55 -1.71
C LYS A 170 28.77 -3.63 -2.06
N PHE A 171 27.90 -3.23 -1.14
CA PHE A 171 26.46 -3.22 -1.33
C PHE A 171 25.89 -1.85 -1.00
N SER A 172 25.13 -1.29 -1.94
CA SER A 172 24.26 -0.14 -1.72
C SER A 172 22.88 -0.50 -2.27
N PRO A 173 21.83 -0.51 -1.42
CA PRO A 173 20.48 -0.80 -1.87
C PRO A 173 19.96 0.27 -2.83
N GLU A 174 20.32 1.54 -2.64
CA GLU A 174 19.91 2.65 -3.50
C GLU A 174 20.44 2.46 -4.92
N CYS A 175 21.73 2.15 -5.06
CA CYS A 175 22.34 1.89 -6.37
C CYS A 175 21.68 0.70 -7.08
N LEU A 176 21.34 -0.37 -6.34
CA LEU A 176 20.62 -1.50 -6.91
C LEU A 176 19.21 -1.09 -7.37
N LEU A 177 18.46 -0.36 -6.55
CA LEU A 177 17.12 0.11 -6.91
C LEU A 177 17.12 1.01 -8.15
N ASP A 178 18.16 1.82 -8.34
CA ASP A 178 18.32 2.65 -9.55
C ASP A 178 18.63 1.84 -10.82
N CYS A 179 19.13 0.60 -10.67
CA CYS A 179 19.40 -0.31 -11.79
C CYS A 179 18.22 -1.24 -12.13
N LEU A 180 17.18 -1.27 -11.30
CA LEU A 180 16.02 -2.14 -11.50
C LEU A 180 14.91 -1.42 -12.24
N ASP A 181 14.13 -2.18 -13.03
CA ASP A 181 12.89 -1.66 -13.62
C ASP A 181 11.80 -1.58 -12.55
N LEU A 182 11.58 -0.37 -12.06
CA LEU A 182 10.56 0.00 -11.07
C LEU A 182 9.52 0.93 -11.69
N SER A 183 9.33 0.85 -13.02
CA SER A 183 8.44 1.75 -13.76
C SER A 183 6.96 1.49 -13.47
N THR A 184 6.61 0.25 -13.10
CA THR A 184 5.24 -0.15 -12.77
C THR A 184 5.11 -0.62 -11.33
N GLU A 185 3.92 -0.42 -10.76
CA GLU A 185 3.57 -0.92 -9.42
C GLU A 185 3.71 -2.45 -9.36
N HIS A 186 3.27 -3.15 -10.40
CA HIS A 186 3.33 -4.61 -10.48
C HIS A 186 4.77 -5.14 -10.41
N GLN A 187 5.69 -4.59 -11.20
CA GLN A 187 7.11 -5.00 -11.17
C GLN A 187 7.75 -4.69 -9.82
N THR A 188 7.45 -3.52 -9.25
CA THR A 188 7.94 -3.12 -7.94
C THR A 188 7.49 -4.11 -6.86
N LEU A 189 6.21 -4.51 -6.88
CA LEU A 189 5.64 -5.50 -5.97
C LEU A 189 6.24 -6.90 -6.18
N GLU A 190 6.46 -7.30 -7.43
CA GLU A 190 7.12 -8.57 -7.76
C GLU A 190 8.54 -8.63 -7.16
N ILE A 191 9.31 -7.55 -7.28
CA ILE A 191 10.64 -7.45 -6.68
C ILE A 191 10.55 -7.56 -5.16
N ALA A 192 9.60 -6.86 -4.51
CA ALA A 192 9.38 -6.97 -3.07
C ALA A 192 9.11 -8.43 -2.65
N ASN A 193 8.19 -9.11 -3.34
CA ASN A 193 7.83 -10.51 -3.10
C ASN A 193 9.05 -11.44 -3.22
N ARG A 194 9.87 -11.23 -4.25
CA ARG A 194 11.08 -12.04 -4.50
C ARG A 194 12.14 -11.86 -3.41
N VAL A 195 12.33 -10.61 -2.95
CA VAL A 195 13.26 -10.29 -1.86
C VAL A 195 12.79 -10.90 -0.55
N GLU A 196 11.51 -10.75 -0.22
CA GLU A 196 10.90 -11.32 0.99
C GLU A 196 10.95 -12.85 1.01
N ALA A 197 10.64 -13.51 -0.12
CA ALA A 197 10.81 -14.94 -0.30
C ALA A 197 12.26 -15.40 -0.03
N ALA A 198 13.26 -14.68 -0.55
CA ALA A 198 14.66 -15.02 -0.37
C ALA A 198 15.10 -14.95 1.10
N VAL A 199 14.66 -13.91 1.82
CA VAL A 199 14.88 -13.76 3.27
C VAL A 199 14.38 -15.00 4.02
N HIS A 200 13.17 -15.46 3.71
CA HIS A 200 12.61 -16.64 4.36
C HIS A 200 13.33 -17.94 4.01
N VAL A 201 13.75 -18.11 2.75
CA VAL A 201 14.54 -19.28 2.34
C VAL A 201 15.87 -19.36 3.12
N TRP A 202 16.58 -18.24 3.27
CA TRP A 202 17.83 -18.23 4.04
C TRP A 202 17.61 -18.45 5.54
N ARG A 203 16.59 -17.83 6.13
CA ARG A 203 16.19 -18.06 7.54
C ARG A 203 15.84 -19.53 7.79
N GLN A 204 15.07 -20.16 6.90
CA GLN A 204 14.69 -21.58 7.01
C GLN A 204 15.92 -22.50 6.91
N LYS A 205 16.85 -22.21 5.99
CA LYS A 205 18.11 -22.95 5.83
C LYS A 205 18.99 -22.88 7.09
N ASN A 206 19.07 -21.70 7.71
CA ASN A 206 19.79 -21.50 8.97
C ASN A 206 19.13 -22.25 10.14
N GLY A 207 17.79 -22.20 10.22
CA GLY A 207 17.03 -22.95 11.23
C GLY A 207 17.20 -24.47 11.13
N ARG A 208 17.10 -25.04 9.91
CA ARG A 208 17.30 -26.48 9.66
C ARG A 208 18.71 -26.93 10.09
N ARG A 209 19.73 -26.13 9.77
CA ARG A 209 21.13 -26.43 10.13
C ARG A 209 21.41 -26.32 11.63
N ARG A 210 20.89 -25.28 12.30
CA ARG A 210 20.98 -25.14 13.76
C ARG A 210 20.33 -26.33 14.48
N LYS A 211 19.16 -26.79 14.02
CA LYS A 211 18.48 -28.00 14.53
C LYS A 211 19.31 -29.28 14.29
N GLN A 212 19.89 -29.46 13.10
CA GLN A 212 20.79 -30.60 12.82
C GLN A 212 22.05 -30.58 13.69
N HIS A 213 22.63 -29.41 13.95
CA HIS A 213 23.80 -29.27 14.81
C HIS A 213 23.48 -29.59 16.27
N LYS A 214 22.33 -29.13 16.81
CA LYS A 214 21.87 -29.51 18.15
C LYS A 214 21.62 -31.03 18.27
N LYS A 215 21.00 -31.66 17.27
CA LYS A 215 20.81 -33.13 17.22
C LYS A 215 22.14 -33.89 17.12
N LYS A 216 23.10 -33.40 16.32
CA LYS A 216 24.45 -33.98 16.22
C LYS A 216 25.25 -33.78 17.51
N GLN A 217 25.17 -32.63 18.18
CA GLN A 217 25.81 -32.41 19.48
C GLN A 217 25.21 -33.27 20.59
N ALA A 218 23.88 -33.44 20.62
CA ALA A 218 23.23 -34.37 21.54
C ALA A 218 23.68 -35.82 21.31
N LYS A 219 23.90 -36.23 20.05
CA LYS A 219 24.51 -37.54 19.70
C LYS A 219 26.02 -37.62 19.98
N LEU A 220 26.77 -36.53 19.82
CA LEU A 220 28.23 -36.47 20.05
C LEU A 220 28.61 -36.38 21.53
N LYS A 221 27.67 -36.07 22.45
CA LYS A 221 27.85 -36.29 23.89
C LYS A 221 28.05 -37.78 24.25
N LEU A 222 27.84 -38.71 23.29
CA LEU A 222 28.13 -40.14 23.40
C LEU A 222 29.38 -40.60 22.63
N SER A 223 30.03 -39.74 21.81
CA SER A 223 31.25 -40.13 21.09
C SER A 223 32.14 -38.93 20.72
N SER A 224 33.28 -38.84 21.40
CA SER A 224 34.31 -37.81 21.24
C SER A 224 35.19 -38.06 20.00
N TRP A 225 34.74 -37.64 18.80
CA TRP A 225 35.65 -37.28 17.69
C TRP A 225 34.88 -36.60 16.54
N SER A 226 34.96 -35.27 16.38
CA SER A 226 34.85 -34.61 15.04
C SER A 226 35.13 -33.10 15.13
N GLY A 227 36.35 -32.67 14.78
CA GLY A 227 36.83 -31.29 14.95
C GLY A 227 36.97 -30.44 13.69
N LYS A 228 36.73 -30.95 12.47
CA LYS A 228 37.08 -30.22 11.22
C LYS A 228 35.91 -29.78 10.32
N VAL A 229 34.67 -30.22 10.57
CA VAL A 229 33.49 -29.81 9.77
C VAL A 229 32.73 -28.63 10.41
N LYS A 230 33.15 -28.20 11.61
CA LYS A 230 32.49 -27.14 12.39
C LYS A 230 32.70 -25.74 11.80
N GLY A 231 33.84 -25.48 11.14
CA GLY A 231 34.16 -24.17 10.55
C GLY A 231 33.34 -23.82 9.30
N LEU A 232 33.18 -24.77 8.36
CA LEU A 232 32.47 -24.53 7.10
C LEU A 232 30.95 -24.30 7.28
N VAL A 233 30.37 -24.94 8.30
CA VAL A 233 28.93 -24.82 8.62
C VAL A 233 28.60 -23.49 9.27
N ASN A 234 29.51 -22.97 10.11
CA ASN A 234 29.37 -21.65 10.70
C ASN A 234 29.50 -20.57 9.62
N ASP A 235 30.54 -20.65 8.78
CA ASP A 235 30.80 -19.71 7.67
C ASP A 235 29.62 -19.58 6.69
N THR A 236 28.96 -20.71 6.36
CA THR A 236 27.76 -20.65 5.50
C THR A 236 26.52 -20.09 6.22
N THR A 237 26.42 -20.24 7.54
CA THR A 237 25.32 -19.67 8.34
C THR A 237 25.50 -18.17 8.45
N ASP A 238 26.72 -17.72 8.75
CA ASP A 238 27.12 -16.32 8.84
C ASP A 238 26.92 -15.61 7.49
N ARG A 239 27.29 -16.27 6.38
CA ARG A 239 26.98 -15.79 5.02
C ARG A 239 25.49 -15.63 4.75
N ASN A 240 24.65 -16.56 5.20
CA ASN A 240 23.20 -16.45 5.00
C ASN A 240 22.60 -15.36 5.89
N ASP A 241 23.05 -15.22 7.14
CA ASP A 241 22.60 -14.17 8.06
C ASP A 241 22.95 -12.78 7.49
N PHE A 242 24.13 -12.64 6.86
CA PHE A 242 24.53 -11.43 6.13
C PHE A 242 23.64 -11.14 4.89
N LEU A 243 23.31 -12.17 4.10
CA LEU A 243 22.41 -12.01 2.94
C LEU A 243 21.00 -11.61 3.36
N VAL A 244 20.51 -12.16 4.48
CA VAL A 244 19.23 -11.78 5.08
C VAL A 244 19.24 -10.29 5.44
N GLN A 245 20.28 -9.81 6.14
CA GLN A 245 20.39 -8.40 6.51
C GLN A 245 20.40 -7.45 5.29
N ARG A 246 21.16 -7.80 4.23
CA ARG A 246 21.19 -7.00 3.00
C ARG A 246 19.84 -6.98 2.28
N ALA A 247 19.17 -8.12 2.20
CA ALA A 247 17.85 -8.22 1.58
C ALA A 247 16.77 -7.47 2.37
N GLU A 248 16.82 -7.49 3.71
CA GLU A 248 15.93 -6.69 4.55
C GLU A 248 16.17 -5.19 4.37
N THR A 249 17.43 -4.77 4.25
CA THR A 249 17.77 -3.37 3.98
C THR A 249 17.26 -2.95 2.60
N LEU A 250 17.41 -3.82 1.59
CA LEU A 250 16.86 -3.58 0.24
C LEU A 250 15.33 -3.42 0.27
N LEU A 251 14.64 -4.33 0.96
CA LEU A 251 13.18 -4.29 1.09
C LEU A 251 12.72 -3.02 1.83
N GLN A 252 13.45 -2.60 2.85
CA GLN A 252 13.19 -1.35 3.57
C GLN A 252 13.37 -0.12 2.66
N SER A 253 14.47 -0.03 1.92
CA SER A 253 14.71 1.06 0.97
C SER A 253 13.63 1.09 -0.13
N LEU A 254 13.18 -0.08 -0.59
CA LEU A 254 12.07 -0.19 -1.54
C LEU A 254 10.76 0.37 -0.96
N ARG A 255 10.40 0.00 0.28
CA ARG A 255 9.19 0.51 0.96
C ARG A 255 9.24 2.02 1.23
N ILE A 256 10.41 2.58 1.49
CA ILE A 256 10.60 4.04 1.64
C ILE A 256 10.37 4.75 0.30
N ARG A 257 10.85 4.18 -0.81
CA ARG A 257 10.68 4.75 -2.16
C ARG A 257 9.25 4.60 -2.68
N PHE A 258 8.55 3.53 -2.28
CA PHE A 258 7.19 3.22 -2.71
C PHE A 258 6.28 2.98 -1.49
N PRO A 259 5.90 4.05 -0.75
CA PRO A 259 5.10 3.92 0.47
C PRO A 259 3.66 3.46 0.23
N GLY A 260 3.16 3.55 -1.01
CA GLY A 260 1.83 3.08 -1.42
C GLY A 260 1.84 1.71 -2.10
N LEU A 261 2.89 0.91 -1.91
CA LEU A 261 2.98 -0.42 -2.50
C LEU A 261 1.85 -1.32 -1.97
N PRO A 262 1.16 -2.11 -2.82
CA PRO A 262 0.16 -3.06 -2.35
C PRO A 262 0.75 -4.11 -1.39
N GLN A 263 -0.14 -4.79 -0.65
CA GLN A 263 0.24 -5.89 0.24
C GLN A 263 1.04 -6.97 -0.51
N THR A 264 2.09 -7.48 0.11
CA THR A 264 2.91 -8.54 -0.50
C THR A 264 2.16 -9.86 -0.52
N THR A 265 2.67 -10.82 -1.29
CA THR A 265 2.18 -12.20 -1.30
C THR A 265 2.27 -12.82 0.10
N LEU A 266 3.33 -12.50 0.86
CA LEU A 266 3.44 -12.98 2.24
C LEU A 266 2.36 -12.34 3.13
N ASP A 267 2.15 -11.03 3.04
CA ASP A 267 1.12 -10.33 3.83
C ASP A 267 -0.27 -10.92 3.54
N MET A 268 -0.60 -11.12 2.26
CA MET A 268 -1.85 -11.76 1.85
C MET A 268 -2.00 -13.18 2.43
N ASN A 269 -0.93 -13.98 2.42
CA ASN A 269 -0.95 -15.32 3.00
C ASN A 269 -1.11 -15.27 4.53
N LYS A 270 -0.41 -14.38 5.21
CA LYS A 270 -0.55 -14.18 6.66
C LYS A 270 -2.00 -13.88 7.02
N ILE A 271 -2.64 -12.95 6.31
CA ILE A 271 -4.06 -12.61 6.53
C ILE A 271 -4.97 -13.81 6.25
N GLN A 272 -4.77 -14.50 5.12
CA GLN A 272 -5.62 -15.61 4.70
C GLN A 272 -5.60 -16.80 5.68
N TYR A 273 -4.42 -17.14 6.22
CA TYR A 273 -4.23 -18.30 7.07
C TYR A 273 -4.16 -17.97 8.57
N ASN A 274 -4.34 -16.70 8.94
CA ASN A 274 -4.33 -16.27 10.34
C ASN A 274 -5.45 -16.97 11.14
N LYS A 275 -5.10 -17.40 12.35
CA LYS A 275 -6.03 -18.02 13.31
C LYS A 275 -6.20 -17.19 14.59
N ASP A 276 -5.42 -16.13 14.74
CA ASP A 276 -5.47 -15.26 15.90
C ASP A 276 -6.51 -14.15 15.70
N VAL A 277 -7.60 -14.21 16.46
CA VAL A 277 -8.71 -13.26 16.36
C VAL A 277 -8.27 -11.84 16.71
N GLY A 278 -7.38 -11.67 17.69
CA GLY A 278 -6.90 -10.34 18.09
C GLY A 278 -6.05 -9.69 17.00
N GLN A 279 -5.15 -10.46 16.37
CA GLN A 279 -4.37 -9.96 15.24
C GLN A 279 -5.26 -9.69 14.02
N ALA A 280 -6.30 -10.49 13.78
CA ALA A 280 -7.27 -10.24 12.71
C ALA A 280 -8.02 -8.91 12.92
N ILE A 281 -8.42 -8.62 14.16
CA ILE A 281 -9.05 -7.34 14.53
C ILE A 281 -8.08 -6.19 14.31
N LEU A 282 -6.85 -6.29 14.81
CA LEU A 282 -5.88 -5.21 14.69
C LEU A 282 -5.48 -4.94 13.22
N GLU A 283 -5.24 -5.98 12.42
CA GLU A 283 -4.91 -5.86 10.99
C GLU A 283 -6.07 -5.21 10.23
N SER A 284 -7.27 -5.77 10.36
CA SER A 284 -8.42 -5.32 9.56
C SER A 284 -8.86 -3.91 9.96
N TYR A 285 -8.88 -3.59 11.25
CA TYR A 285 -9.29 -2.26 11.71
C TYR A 285 -8.27 -1.19 11.32
N SER A 286 -6.96 -1.46 11.50
CA SER A 286 -5.91 -0.54 11.06
C SER A 286 -5.93 -0.31 9.54
N ARG A 287 -6.18 -1.35 8.74
CA ARG A 287 -6.31 -1.24 7.27
C ARG A 287 -7.54 -0.44 6.84
N VAL A 288 -8.66 -0.54 7.56
CA VAL A 288 -9.83 0.31 7.29
C VAL A 288 -9.53 1.78 7.61
N MET A 289 -8.83 2.07 8.72
CA MET A 289 -8.41 3.43 9.07
C MET A 289 -7.42 4.01 8.05
N GLU A 290 -6.48 3.20 7.57
CA GLU A 290 -5.58 3.56 6.47
C GLU A 290 -6.38 3.96 5.22
N SER A 291 -7.30 3.09 4.77
CA SER A 291 -8.10 3.33 3.58
C SER A 291 -8.97 4.58 3.71
N MET A 292 -9.59 4.78 4.87
CA MET A 292 -10.43 5.94 5.15
C MET A 292 -9.61 7.23 5.11
N ALA A 293 -8.46 7.27 5.80
CA ALA A 293 -7.57 8.43 5.80
C ALA A 293 -7.05 8.75 4.39
N PHE A 294 -6.61 7.73 3.64
CA PHE A 294 -6.17 7.89 2.25
C PHE A 294 -7.28 8.47 1.36
N ASN A 295 -8.50 7.97 1.48
CA ASN A 295 -9.64 8.44 0.69
C ASN A 295 -10.03 9.88 1.04
N ILE A 296 -9.99 10.26 2.32
CA ILE A 296 -10.24 11.64 2.75
C ILE A 296 -9.16 12.58 2.17
N THR A 297 -7.88 12.23 2.31
CA THR A 297 -6.78 12.99 1.70
C THR A 297 -6.98 13.14 0.19
N ALA A 298 -7.33 12.06 -0.51
CA ALA A 298 -7.56 12.10 -1.94
C ALA A 298 -8.73 13.03 -2.34
N ARG A 299 -9.82 13.08 -1.55
CA ARG A 299 -10.94 14.01 -1.80
C ARG A 299 -10.56 15.45 -1.56
N ILE A 300 -9.77 15.73 -0.53
CA ILE A 300 -9.26 17.08 -0.28
C ILE A 300 -8.32 17.51 -1.42
N ASP A 301 -7.42 16.62 -1.86
CA ASP A 301 -6.53 16.86 -3.00
C ASP A 301 -7.32 17.18 -4.28
N ASP A 302 -8.43 16.46 -4.54
CA ASP A 302 -9.30 16.71 -5.69
C ASP A 302 -9.92 18.12 -5.66
N VAL A 303 -10.40 18.57 -4.50
CA VAL A 303 -10.98 19.93 -4.33
C VAL A 303 -9.90 21.00 -4.50
N LEU A 304 -8.74 20.83 -3.85
CA LEU A 304 -7.62 21.76 -3.95
C LEU A 304 -7.07 21.85 -5.38
N TYR A 305 -7.07 20.74 -6.12
CA TYR A 305 -6.68 20.73 -7.53
C TYR A 305 -7.61 21.58 -8.39
N VAL A 306 -8.93 21.43 -8.22
CA VAL A 306 -9.93 22.22 -8.96
C VAL A 306 -9.83 23.70 -8.58
N ASP A 307 -9.65 24.01 -7.29
CA ASP A 307 -9.39 25.39 -6.83
C ASP A 307 -8.17 26.01 -7.51
N ASP A 308 -7.04 25.30 -7.54
CA ASP A 308 -5.84 25.76 -8.22
C ASP A 308 -6.07 25.98 -9.72
N ALA A 309 -6.82 25.10 -10.37
CA ALA A 309 -7.14 25.25 -11.79
C ALA A 309 -8.02 26.47 -12.07
N MET A 310 -9.02 26.74 -11.22
CA MET A 310 -9.86 27.94 -11.32
C MET A 310 -9.06 29.22 -11.09
N ARG A 311 -8.22 29.28 -10.07
CA ARG A 311 -7.40 30.46 -9.78
C ARG A 311 -6.42 30.78 -10.92
N ARG A 312 -5.80 29.76 -11.54
CA ARG A 312 -4.96 29.96 -12.74
C ARG A 312 -5.75 30.55 -13.91
N SER A 313 -7.00 30.13 -14.09
CA SER A 313 -7.86 30.65 -15.17
C SER A 313 -8.27 32.11 -14.95
N VAL A 314 -8.53 32.51 -13.70
CA VAL A 314 -8.84 33.90 -13.34
C VAL A 314 -7.62 34.80 -13.58
N SER A 315 -6.44 34.40 -13.10
CA SER A 315 -5.20 35.17 -13.33
C SER A 315 -4.83 35.28 -14.81
N ALA A 316 -5.11 34.26 -15.62
CA ALA A 316 -4.93 34.32 -17.09
C ALA A 316 -5.91 35.31 -17.76
N THR A 317 -7.13 35.43 -17.22
CA THR A 317 -8.16 36.33 -17.77
C THR A 317 -7.91 37.79 -17.36
N GLU A 318 -7.44 38.03 -16.13
CA GLU A 318 -7.02 39.35 -15.64
C GLU A 318 -5.77 39.89 -16.36
N SER A 319 -4.82 39.01 -16.71
CA SER A 319 -3.65 39.40 -17.51
C SER A 319 -4.02 39.75 -18.95
N LEU A 320 -5.03 39.10 -19.56
CA LEU A 320 -5.52 39.44 -20.89
C LEU A 320 -6.35 40.74 -20.92
N SER A 321 -7.11 41.04 -19.86
CA SER A 321 -7.90 42.28 -19.77
C SER A 321 -7.03 43.53 -19.52
N LEU A 322 -5.85 43.39 -18.92
CA LEU A 322 -4.85 44.47 -18.83
C LEU A 322 -4.23 44.86 -20.19
N PHE A 323 -4.26 43.98 -21.19
CA PHE A 323 -3.78 44.27 -22.56
C PHE A 323 -4.88 44.73 -23.53
N SER A 324 -6.16 44.70 -23.15
CA SER A 324 -7.29 45.11 -24.00
C SER A 324 -7.62 46.61 -23.95
N GLY A 325 -6.80 47.44 -23.28
CA GLY A 325 -7.04 48.86 -23.03
C GLY A 325 -6.69 49.83 -24.16
N LEU A 326 -6.13 49.39 -25.29
CA LEU A 326 -5.77 50.27 -26.41
C LEU A 326 -6.56 49.89 -27.66
N LYS A 327 -7.77 50.44 -27.80
CA LYS A 327 -8.43 50.58 -29.11
C LYS A 327 -7.75 51.72 -29.88
N PRO A 328 -7.13 51.49 -31.05
CA PRO A 328 -6.74 52.59 -31.93
C PRO A 328 -7.99 53.06 -32.66
N PHE A 329 -8.36 54.31 -32.45
CA PHE A 329 -9.28 55.04 -33.32
C PHE A 329 -8.71 55.05 -34.74
N SER A 330 -9.43 54.48 -35.71
CA SER A 330 -9.16 54.68 -37.13
C SER A 330 -9.65 56.06 -37.55
N GLY A 331 -8.73 57.01 -37.69
CA GLY A 331 -8.89 58.23 -38.47
C GLY A 331 -8.18 58.08 -39.81
N GLN A 332 -8.92 58.28 -40.91
CA GLN A 332 -8.40 58.36 -42.28
C GLN A 332 -7.35 59.46 -42.46
N GLY A 333 -6.35 59.22 -43.32
CA GLY A 333 -5.82 60.27 -44.20
C GLY A 333 -4.30 60.37 -44.42
N SER A 334 -3.77 59.59 -45.39
CA SER A 334 -2.79 60.00 -46.44
C SER A 334 -1.35 60.46 -46.04
N PRO A 335 -0.40 60.64 -46.99
CA PRO A 335 0.77 59.75 -47.11
C PRO A 335 2.14 60.49 -47.10
N TYR A 336 3.23 59.73 -47.26
CA TYR A 336 4.64 60.09 -47.57
C TYR A 336 5.68 59.81 -46.47
N GLY A 337 6.72 59.06 -46.87
CA GLY A 337 8.09 59.22 -46.34
C GLY A 337 8.72 58.00 -45.67
N SER A 338 9.28 57.08 -46.46
CA SER A 338 10.31 56.09 -46.04
C SER A 338 11.69 56.78 -45.76
N PRO A 339 12.81 56.09 -45.40
CA PRO A 339 13.04 54.68 -45.07
C PRO A 339 13.99 54.45 -43.84
N PHE A 340 14.45 53.19 -43.69
CA PHE A 340 15.39 52.58 -42.70
C PHE A 340 14.68 52.04 -41.43
N ALA A 341 14.71 50.75 -41.07
CA ALA A 341 15.48 49.60 -41.54
C ALA A 341 14.74 48.27 -41.18
N THR A 342 14.98 47.22 -41.95
CA THR A 342 14.73 45.79 -41.64
C THR A 342 16.09 45.09 -41.44
N PRO A 343 16.22 43.78 -41.13
CA PRO A 343 15.35 42.83 -40.40
C PRO A 343 16.13 41.99 -39.35
N SER A 344 15.45 41.21 -38.50
CA SER A 344 15.80 39.79 -38.26
C SER A 344 14.70 39.08 -37.45
N LEU A 345 14.00 38.17 -38.13
CA LEU A 345 14.07 36.70 -37.98
C LEU A 345 13.16 36.15 -36.85
N SER A 346 11.96 35.79 -37.30
CA SER A 346 11.06 34.82 -36.70
C SER A 346 11.66 33.40 -36.73
N LEU A 347 11.47 32.63 -35.66
CA LEU A 347 11.48 31.17 -35.73
C LEU A 347 10.22 30.61 -35.06
N ALA A 348 9.42 29.96 -35.87
CA ALA A 348 8.21 29.26 -35.49
C ALA A 348 8.53 27.93 -34.77
N SER A 349 7.58 27.57 -33.92
CA SER A 349 7.30 26.28 -33.31
C SER A 349 7.78 25.03 -34.06
N ARG A 350 8.30 24.04 -33.32
CA ARG A 350 8.11 22.62 -33.65
C ARG A 350 8.18 21.74 -32.40
N SER A 351 7.06 21.10 -32.10
CA SER A 351 6.88 20.01 -31.14
C SER A 351 7.49 18.70 -31.67
N PRO A 352 8.01 17.79 -30.82
CA PRO A 352 8.52 16.50 -31.28
C PRO A 352 7.40 15.45 -31.35
N ARG A 353 7.26 14.83 -32.53
CA ARG A 353 6.39 13.68 -32.80
C ARG A 353 7.15 12.38 -32.55
N ARG A 354 6.48 11.44 -31.87
CA ARG A 354 6.87 10.06 -31.57
C ARG A 354 7.02 9.22 -32.86
N ALA A 355 8.10 8.44 -32.98
CA ALA A 355 8.33 7.49 -34.07
C ALA A 355 7.86 6.07 -33.70
N PRO A 356 7.39 5.24 -34.66
CA PRO A 356 6.97 3.86 -34.41
C PRO A 356 8.12 2.85 -34.62
N PRO A 357 8.06 1.64 -34.02
CA PRO A 357 9.03 0.59 -34.29
C PRO A 357 8.69 -0.17 -35.59
N LEU A 358 9.74 -0.42 -36.38
CA LEU A 358 9.79 -1.43 -37.44
C LEU A 358 9.87 -2.82 -36.80
N TYR A 359 9.03 -3.76 -37.24
CA TYR A 359 9.25 -5.20 -37.48
C TYR A 359 7.87 -5.90 -37.48
N THR A 360 7.38 -6.27 -38.67
CA THR A 360 6.25 -7.19 -38.84
C THR A 360 6.68 -8.36 -39.71
N VAL A 361 6.65 -9.56 -39.13
CA VAL A 361 6.70 -10.83 -39.85
C VAL A 361 5.27 -11.26 -40.12
N LYS A 362 4.95 -11.50 -41.39
CA LYS A 362 3.67 -12.03 -41.87
C LYS A 362 3.46 -13.47 -41.39
N ARG A 363 2.25 -13.79 -40.91
CA ARG A 363 1.67 -15.14 -41.03
C ARG A 363 0.16 -15.04 -41.20
N GLU A 364 -0.36 -15.87 -42.09
CA GLU A 364 -1.67 -15.80 -42.72
C GLU A 364 -2.87 -16.17 -41.82
N LYS A 365 -4.05 -15.74 -42.30
CA LYS A 365 -5.40 -15.92 -41.75
C LYS A 365 -5.86 -17.39 -41.66
N GLY A 366 -6.63 -17.67 -40.61
CA GLY A 366 -7.67 -18.69 -40.57
C GLY A 366 -8.84 -18.19 -39.70
N ILE A 367 -10.04 -18.16 -40.27
CA ILE A 367 -11.29 -17.60 -39.73
C ILE A 367 -12.11 -18.70 -39.04
N LEU A 368 -12.71 -18.39 -37.89
CA LEU A 368 -13.99 -18.87 -37.28
C LEU A 368 -13.88 -18.53 -35.77
N GLY A 369 -14.68 -17.70 -35.10
CA GLY A 369 -16.10 -17.38 -35.20
C GLY A 369 -16.78 -17.84 -33.90
N GLY A 370 -17.25 -16.92 -33.05
CA GLY A 370 -18.11 -17.23 -31.88
C GLY A 370 -17.72 -16.54 -30.57
N GLU A 371 -18.69 -15.83 -29.98
CA GLU A 371 -18.62 -14.85 -28.89
C GLU A 371 -18.86 -15.50 -27.48
N PRO A 372 -19.06 -14.78 -26.34
CA PRO A 372 -18.15 -14.81 -25.18
C PRO A 372 -18.80 -15.29 -23.85
N GLU A 373 -18.08 -15.06 -22.75
CA GLU A 373 -18.47 -15.13 -21.32
C GLU A 373 -18.31 -16.47 -20.57
N LYS A 374 -17.39 -16.48 -19.59
CA LYS A 374 -17.73 -16.87 -18.21
C LYS A 374 -16.70 -16.42 -17.18
N ALA A 375 -17.18 -15.60 -16.26
CA ALA A 375 -16.56 -15.22 -15.01
C ALA A 375 -16.37 -16.44 -14.09
N TRP A 376 -15.28 -16.42 -13.32
CA TRP A 376 -14.99 -17.43 -12.30
C TRP A 376 -15.69 -17.05 -11.00
N SER A 377 -16.62 -17.90 -10.56
CA SER A 377 -17.19 -17.91 -9.22
C SER A 377 -16.99 -19.30 -8.64
N TYR A 378 -16.30 -19.40 -7.49
CA TYR A 378 -16.29 -20.61 -6.68
C TYR A 378 -16.43 -20.23 -5.20
N ALA A 379 -17.63 -20.48 -4.68
CA ALA A 379 -17.90 -20.67 -3.26
C ALA A 379 -18.73 -21.96 -3.10
N GLY A 380 -18.27 -22.81 -2.19
CA GLY A 380 -19.07 -23.71 -1.35
C GLY A 380 -19.83 -24.87 -1.99
N ASN A 381 -19.49 -26.09 -1.59
CA ASN A 381 -20.53 -27.02 -1.17
C ASN A 381 -20.05 -28.01 -0.10
N LEU A 382 -20.89 -28.11 0.93
CA LEU A 382 -20.82 -28.96 2.11
C LEU A 382 -21.35 -30.37 1.81
N SER A 383 -20.78 -31.34 2.53
CA SER A 383 -21.43 -32.51 3.16
C SER A 383 -22.28 -33.48 2.30
N SER A 384 -21.79 -34.72 2.20
CA SER A 384 -22.65 -35.91 2.08
C SER A 384 -22.33 -36.90 3.18
N ARG A 385 -23.25 -37.03 4.14
CA ARG A 385 -23.38 -38.16 5.07
C ARG A 385 -23.46 -39.48 4.28
N ARG A 386 -22.80 -40.52 4.76
CA ARG A 386 -23.13 -41.92 4.42
C ARG A 386 -23.36 -42.69 5.72
N VAL A 387 -24.55 -43.26 5.82
CA VAL A 387 -25.04 -44.14 6.88
C VAL A 387 -24.71 -45.57 6.46
N THR A 388 -24.11 -46.36 7.35
CA THR A 388 -24.14 -47.83 7.29
C THR A 388 -24.22 -48.34 8.72
N GLY A 389 -25.39 -48.86 9.09
CA GLY A 389 -25.54 -49.74 10.24
C GLY A 389 -25.45 -51.20 9.77
N VAL A 390 -24.98 -52.07 10.67
CA VAL A 390 -25.64 -53.32 11.11
C VAL A 390 -24.68 -54.03 12.09
N THR A 391 -25.19 -54.27 13.29
CA THR A 391 -24.66 -55.10 14.39
C THR A 391 -24.79 -56.60 14.09
N PRO A 392 -24.08 -57.48 14.83
CA PRO A 392 -24.76 -58.29 15.87
C PRO A 392 -23.87 -58.49 17.14
N GLU A 393 -24.42 -58.33 18.34
CA GLU A 393 -24.94 -59.32 19.32
C GLU A 393 -23.89 -60.02 20.23
N ARG A 394 -24.16 -59.87 21.55
CA ARG A 394 -23.94 -60.76 22.73
C ARG A 394 -22.48 -61.13 23.09
N ASP A 395 -22.01 -61.09 24.34
CA ASP A 395 -22.59 -61.02 25.71
C ASP A 395 -21.87 -59.96 26.58
#